data_AF-A0A7W7CNY2-F1
#
_entry.id   AF-A0A7W7CNY2-F1
#
_cell.length_a   1.000
_cell.length_b   1.000
_cell.length_c   1.000
_cell.angle_alpha   90.00
_cell.angle_beta   90.00
_cell.angle_gamma   90.00
#
_symmetry.space_group_name_H-M   'P 1'
#
loop_
_entity.id
_entity.type
_entity.pdbx_description
1 polymer ?
#
loop_
_entity_poly.entity_id
_entity_poly.type
_entity_poly.pdbx_seq_one_letter_code
_entity_poly.pdbx_strand_id
1 'polypeptide(L)'
;MDARLNTVIHLQYGDVGGTSGVATEGAWEYAVADGTCRVTESAGDQPAYDSRHTVRVEGVTAVNGFVFTAAAEFRSATMTVPAA
;
A
#
# COMPACT_ATOMS: atom_id res chain seq x y z
N MET A 1 -14.97 -19.00 5.26
CA MET A 1 -13.69 -18.29 5.47
C MET A 1 -13.99 -17.12 6.40
N ASP A 2 -13.25 -16.94 7.50
CA ASP A 2 -13.40 -15.78 8.39
C ASP A 2 -12.72 -14.56 7.75
N ALA A 3 -13.48 -13.47 7.55
CA ALA A 3 -12.97 -12.23 6.97
C ALA A 3 -11.79 -11.65 7.77
N ARG A 4 -11.75 -11.84 9.09
CA ARG A 4 -10.64 -11.38 9.93
C ARG A 4 -9.29 -12.03 9.62
N LEU A 5 -9.29 -13.14 8.90
CA LEU A 5 -8.07 -13.86 8.52
C LEU A 5 -7.52 -13.38 7.16
N ASN A 6 -8.30 -12.66 6.37
CA ASN A 6 -7.88 -12.11 5.08
C ASN A 6 -7.26 -10.73 5.28
N THR A 7 -6.01 -10.70 5.75
CA THR A 7 -5.34 -9.47 6.21
C THR A 7 -4.27 -8.92 5.28
N VAL A 8 -4.08 -9.55 4.11
CA VAL A 8 -3.06 -9.15 3.14
C VAL A 8 -3.71 -8.76 1.83
N ILE A 9 -3.44 -7.54 1.40
CA ILE A 9 -3.76 -7.06 0.06
C ILE A 9 -2.46 -6.68 -0.62
N HIS A 10 -2.32 -7.12 -1.87
CA HIS A 10 -1.19 -6.78 -2.71
C HIS A 10 -1.68 -5.90 -3.87
N LEU A 11 -1.05 -4.74 -4.02
CA LEU A 11 -1.29 -3.82 -5.12
C LEU A 11 -0.03 -3.74 -5.97
N GLN A 12 -0.17 -3.95 -7.27
CA GLN A 12 0.94 -3.81 -8.22
C GLN A 12 0.62 -2.68 -9.20
N TYR A 13 1.42 -1.61 -9.14
CA TYR A 13 1.38 -0.54 -10.12
C TYR A 13 2.32 -0.87 -11.28
N GLY A 14 1.82 -0.70 -12.50
CA GLY A 14 2.60 -0.91 -13.71
C GLY A 14 3.13 -2.34 -13.88
N ASP A 15 4.02 -2.47 -14.85
CA ASP A 15 4.61 -3.74 -15.23
C ASP A 15 5.91 -4.00 -14.47
N VAL A 16 5.99 -5.14 -13.79
CA VAL A 16 7.25 -5.67 -13.23
C VAL A 16 7.71 -6.81 -14.14
N GLY A 17 8.36 -6.47 -15.25
CA GLY A 17 8.87 -7.46 -16.22
C GLY A 17 7.79 -8.15 -17.07
N GLY A 18 6.63 -7.51 -17.25
CA GLY A 18 5.50 -8.00 -18.06
C GLY A 18 4.87 -6.91 -18.94
N THR A 19 3.65 -7.14 -19.43
CA THR A 19 2.87 -6.16 -20.24
C THR A 19 1.39 -6.08 -19.82
N SER A 20 1.07 -6.49 -18.59
CA SER A 20 -0.30 -6.61 -18.07
C SER A 20 -0.54 -5.80 -16.80
N GLY A 21 0.41 -4.93 -16.46
CA GLY A 21 0.38 -4.04 -15.32
C GLY A 21 -0.67 -2.95 -15.47
N VAL A 22 -1.14 -2.45 -14.33
CA VAL A 22 -2.10 -1.36 -14.28
C VAL A 22 -1.35 -0.08 -13.90
N ALA A 23 -1.18 0.83 -14.87
CA ALA A 23 -0.56 2.13 -14.65
C ALA A 23 -1.54 3.19 -14.10
N THR A 24 -2.77 2.78 -13.78
CA THR A 24 -3.74 3.64 -13.10
C THR A 24 -3.55 3.49 -11.60
N GLU A 25 -3.52 4.60 -10.88
CA GLU A 25 -3.54 4.58 -9.42
C GLU A 25 -4.78 3.82 -8.93
N GLY A 26 -4.56 2.83 -8.06
CA GLY A 26 -5.62 1.97 -7.54
C GLY A 26 -5.96 2.32 -6.09
N ALA A 27 -7.23 2.13 -5.75
CA ALA A 27 -7.68 2.03 -4.37
C ALA A 27 -8.25 0.62 -4.14
N TRP A 28 -8.19 0.15 -2.91
CA TRP A 28 -8.79 -1.10 -2.49
C TRP A 28 -9.57 -0.87 -1.19
N GLU A 29 -10.61 -1.66 -0.96
CA GLU A 29 -11.41 -1.60 0.26
C GLU A 29 -11.57 -3.00 0.85
N TYR A 30 -11.52 -3.09 2.18
CA TYR A 30 -11.91 -4.29 2.93
C TYR A 30 -13.07 -3.99 3.84
N ALA A 31 -14.08 -4.84 3.83
CA ALA A 31 -15.03 -4.87 4.92
C ALA A 31 -14.38 -5.54 6.15
N VAL A 32 -14.22 -4.77 7.22
CA VAL A 32 -13.88 -5.24 8.56
C VAL A 32 -15.01 -4.87 9.51
N ALA A 33 -15.06 -5.50 10.69
CA ALA A 33 -16.06 -5.13 11.68
C ALA A 33 -15.85 -3.68 12.16
N ASP A 34 -16.96 -2.97 12.38
CA ASP A 34 -16.99 -1.60 12.88
C ASP A 34 -16.09 -1.42 14.10
N GLY A 35 -15.37 -0.30 14.15
CA GLY A 35 -14.49 0.04 15.27
C GLY A 35 -13.22 0.70 14.82
N THR A 36 -12.08 0.26 15.35
CA THR A 36 -10.76 0.73 14.93
C THR A 36 -9.88 -0.46 14.59
N CYS A 37 -9.17 -0.37 13.47
CA CYS A 37 -8.19 -1.36 13.08
C CYS A 37 -6.79 -0.74 13.04
N ARG A 38 -5.78 -1.59 13.20
CA ARG A 38 -4.37 -1.22 13.02
C ARG A 38 -3.95 -1.69 11.64
N VAL A 39 -3.65 -0.74 10.76
CA VAL A 39 -3.21 -1.01 9.39
C VAL A 39 -1.70 -0.82 9.32
N THR A 40 -1.01 -1.75 8.67
CA THR A 40 0.40 -1.61 8.34
C THR A 40 0.55 -1.70 6.83
N GLU A 41 1.08 -0.64 6.24
CA GLU A 41 1.33 -0.55 4.81
C GLU A 41 2.83 -0.55 4.54
N SER A 42 3.21 -1.02 3.37
CA SER A 42 4.57 -0.92 2.86
C SER A 42 4.55 -0.69 1.35
N ALA A 43 5.36 0.27 0.90
CA ALA A 43 5.67 0.46 -0.51
C ALA A 43 7.16 0.25 -0.73
N GLY A 44 7.55 -0.21 -1.92
CA GLY A 44 8.95 -0.45 -2.28
C GLY A 44 9.17 -0.46 -3.77
N ASP A 45 10.41 -0.18 -4.16
CA ASP A 45 10.89 -0.20 -5.55
C ASP A 45 12.38 -0.55 -5.56
N GLN A 46 12.76 -1.49 -6.42
CA GLN A 46 14.14 -1.88 -6.72
C GLN A 46 14.21 -2.65 -8.05
N PRO A 47 15.34 -2.61 -8.79
CA PRO A 47 16.48 -1.72 -8.66
C PRO A 47 16.37 -0.44 -9.52
N ALA A 48 15.17 -0.03 -9.96
CA ALA A 48 14.99 1.13 -10.83
C ALA A 48 14.93 2.46 -10.06
N TYR A 49 14.23 2.49 -8.91
CA TYR A 49 14.07 3.69 -8.08
C TYR A 49 13.51 4.91 -8.83
N ASP A 50 12.76 4.67 -9.90
CA ASP A 50 12.22 5.68 -10.81
C ASP A 50 10.76 6.02 -10.49
N SER A 51 10.23 5.43 -9.43
CA SER A 51 8.88 5.64 -8.94
C SER A 51 8.80 6.61 -7.77
N ARG A 52 7.63 7.24 -7.60
CA ARG A 52 7.30 8.10 -6.46
C ARG A 52 5.96 7.69 -5.86
N HIS A 53 5.98 7.19 -4.62
CA HIS A 53 4.80 6.59 -4.02
C HIS A 53 4.15 7.48 -2.95
N THR A 54 2.83 7.59 -3.03
CA THR A 54 1.98 8.12 -1.95
C THR A 54 0.96 7.06 -1.58
N VAL A 55 0.85 6.75 -0.29
CA VAL A 55 -0.13 5.78 0.23
C VAL A 55 -0.99 6.48 1.27
N ARG A 56 -2.31 6.31 1.15
CA ARG A 56 -3.29 6.82 2.12
C ARG A 56 -4.18 5.68 2.59
N VAL A 57 -4.51 5.69 3.88
CA VAL A 57 -5.43 4.75 4.51
C VAL A 57 -6.47 5.58 5.24
N GLU A 58 -7.76 5.40 4.91
CA GLU A 58 -8.86 6.20 5.48
C GLU A 58 -8.60 7.72 5.45
N GLY A 59 -8.00 8.21 4.36
CA GLY A 59 -7.62 9.62 4.17
C GLY A 59 -6.34 10.07 4.90
N VAL A 60 -5.77 9.25 5.78
CA VAL A 60 -4.50 9.53 6.48
C VAL A 60 -3.33 9.17 5.58
N THR A 61 -2.37 10.08 5.40
CA THR A 61 -1.18 9.83 4.56
C THR A 61 -0.14 9.00 5.32
N ALA A 62 0.06 7.76 4.86
CA ALA A 62 1.00 6.77 5.39
C ALA A 62 2.43 6.98 4.84
N VAL A 63 2.49 7.14 3.52
CA VAL A 63 3.72 7.38 2.75
C VAL A 63 3.44 8.63 1.92
N ASN A 64 4.33 9.62 1.99
CA ASN A 64 4.11 10.93 1.37
C ASN A 64 5.13 11.18 0.25
N GLY A 65 4.75 10.87 -0.99
CA GLY A 65 5.55 11.14 -2.19
C GLY A 65 7.00 10.69 -2.09
N PHE A 66 7.24 9.50 -1.54
CA PHE A 66 8.58 8.95 -1.29
C PHE A 66 9.20 8.41 -2.58
N VAL A 67 10.46 8.75 -2.82
CA VAL A 67 11.30 8.20 -3.89
C VAL A 67 12.31 7.26 -3.24
N PHE A 68 12.39 6.04 -3.76
CA PHE A 68 13.24 5.00 -3.18
C PHE A 68 14.71 5.17 -3.57
N THR A 69 15.59 4.51 -2.83
CA THR A 69 17.04 4.50 -3.12
C THR A 69 17.61 3.15 -2.71
N ALA A 70 18.84 2.85 -3.14
CA ALA A 70 19.56 1.66 -2.65
C ALA A 70 19.77 1.63 -1.12
N ALA A 71 19.73 2.79 -0.45
CA ALA A 71 19.80 2.85 1.01
C ALA A 71 18.42 2.72 1.70
N ALA A 72 17.33 2.82 0.94
CA ALA A 72 15.96 2.79 1.42
C ALA A 72 15.01 2.30 0.31
N GLU A 73 15.06 0.99 0.05
CA GLU A 73 14.28 0.33 -1.02
C GLU A 73 12.80 0.15 -0.65
N PHE A 74 12.47 0.28 0.63
CA PHE A 74 11.10 0.16 1.14
C PHE A 74 10.81 1.19 2.22
N ARG A 75 9.53 1.55 2.34
CA ARG A 75 9.00 2.43 3.37
C ARG A 75 7.72 1.83 3.93
N SER A 76 7.70 1.59 5.23
CA SER A 76 6.51 1.10 5.94
C SER A 76 5.97 2.13 6.92
N ALA A 77 4.67 2.04 7.18
CA ALA A 77 3.98 2.85 8.16
C ALA A 77 2.87 2.02 8.82
N THR A 78 2.63 2.30 10.10
CA THR A 78 1.54 1.69 10.85
C THR A 78 0.66 2.79 11.41
N MET A 79 -0.66 2.63 11.29
CA MET A 79 -1.64 3.56 11.83
C MET A 79 -2.86 2.86 12.39
N THR A 80 -3.55 3.55 13.30
CA THR A 80 -4.87 3.17 13.79
C THR A 80 -5.89 4.05 13.09
N VAL A 81 -6.84 3.42 12.39
CA VAL A 81 -7.89 4.13 11.62
C VAL A 81 -9.28 3.61 11.98
N PRO A 82 -10.33 4.43 11.80
CA PRO A 82 -11.71 3.95 11.89
C PRO A 82 -11.98 2.85 10.86
N ALA A 83 -12.76 1.86 11.26
CA ALA A 83 -13.36 0.84 10.41
C ALA A 83 -14.88 1.08 10.43
N ALA A 84 -15.48 1.22 9.25
CA ALA A 84 -16.91 1.50 9.06
C ALA A 84 -17.51 0.58 8.00
#